data_AF-A0A7S7M0V2-F1
#
_entry.id   AF-A0A7S7M0V2-F1
#
_cell.length_a   1.000
_cell.length_b   1.000
_cell.length_c   1.000
_cell.angle_alpha   90.00
_cell.angle_beta   90.00
_cell.angle_gamma   90.00
#
_symmetry.space_group_name_H-M   'P 1'
#
loop_
_entity.id
_entity.type
_entity.pdbx_description
1 polymer ?
#
loop_
_entity_poly.entity_id
_entity_poly.type
_entity_poly.pdbx_seq_one_letter_code
_entity_poly.pdbx_strand_id
1 'polypeptide(L)'
;MRFSYKVFTPKYQGGELDKTQAMKACARDYNTFYAQNSESELEQLGKSFQNYYVYSNIVWKDNHRKIENAVLEEIDMLIIDIDNGLTISEVLCNTPFQIMTLTTTSHTEEHHKFRVFILLEEPISLKDNIEYRELLKLIDSKYFNSQSDKACFEVGRAFITTGSAKYQINGIKEMLDCSVLLKEAKISALGERLKSQPLFNHISTKEFTIEQVKQFPKVKDLVGSFGEQNHYRPVFQILGIAKKAGLSDQDAVNLVMSYNIGGEYSDFNDLMKKVKRYR
;
A
#
# COMPACT_ATOMS: atom_id res chain seq x y z
N MET A 1 -19.54 22.18 2.21
CA MET A 1 -18.65 21.45 1.28
C MET A 1 -19.42 20.25 0.78
N ARG A 2 -19.30 19.80 -0.48
CA ARG A 2 -19.91 18.54 -0.91
C ARG A 2 -18.85 17.47 -0.81
N PHE A 3 -18.98 16.55 0.14
CA PHE A 3 -18.05 15.44 0.25
C PHE A 3 -18.25 14.43 -0.89
N SER A 4 -17.16 13.83 -1.35
CA SER A 4 -17.05 12.82 -2.39
C SER A 4 -17.10 11.39 -1.83
N TYR A 5 -17.72 11.16 -0.67
CA TYR A 5 -17.74 9.82 -0.09
C TYR A 5 -18.88 8.93 -0.63
N LYS A 6 -18.67 7.61 -0.61
CA LYS A 6 -19.60 6.61 -1.16
C LYS A 6 -20.15 5.69 -0.07
N VAL A 7 -21.48 5.65 0.02
CA VAL A 7 -22.24 4.88 1.00
C VAL A 7 -23.04 3.83 0.25
N PHE A 8 -22.75 2.53 0.47
CA PHE A 8 -23.50 1.44 -0.16
C PHE A 8 -24.13 0.50 0.87
N THR A 9 -25.40 0.14 0.68
CA THR A 9 -26.09 -0.89 1.47
C THR A 9 -25.82 -2.28 0.91
N PRO A 10 -25.04 -3.13 1.58
CA PRO A 10 -24.79 -4.48 1.08
C PRO A 10 -26.05 -5.33 1.02
N LYS A 11 -26.12 -6.17 -0.03
CA LYS A 11 -27.12 -7.22 -0.13
C LYS A 11 -26.67 -8.40 0.73
N TYR A 12 -27.51 -8.77 1.68
CA TYR A 12 -27.36 -9.95 2.51
C TYR A 12 -27.98 -11.15 1.81
N GLN A 13 -27.24 -12.26 1.72
CA GLN A 13 -27.81 -13.55 1.35
C GLN A 13 -27.71 -14.48 2.56
N GLY A 14 -28.86 -14.94 3.08
CA GLY A 14 -28.89 -15.85 4.23
C GLY A 14 -28.43 -15.23 5.56
N GLY A 15 -28.43 -13.90 5.70
CA GLY A 15 -27.96 -13.22 6.90
C GLY A 15 -26.45 -12.95 6.95
N GLU A 16 -25.69 -13.47 5.98
CA GLU A 16 -24.27 -13.16 5.83
C GLU A 16 -24.03 -12.06 4.78
N LEU A 17 -23.02 -11.22 5.05
CA LEU A 17 -22.55 -10.21 4.12
C LEU A 17 -21.90 -10.89 2.91
N ASP A 18 -22.49 -10.78 1.72
CA ASP A 18 -21.80 -11.15 0.49
C ASP A 18 -20.68 -10.13 0.24
N LYS A 19 -19.48 -10.47 0.72
CA LYS A 19 -18.26 -9.64 0.58
C LYS A 19 -17.96 -9.33 -0.88
N THR A 20 -18.30 -10.22 -1.81
CA THR A 20 -18.07 -10.02 -3.24
C THR A 20 -19.02 -8.96 -3.79
N GLN A 21 -20.30 -8.99 -3.40
CA GLN A 21 -21.27 -7.95 -3.78
C GLN A 21 -20.98 -6.61 -3.09
N ALA A 22 -20.62 -6.62 -1.81
CA ALA A 22 -20.14 -5.46 -1.07
C ALA A 22 -18.96 -4.77 -1.77
N MET A 23 -17.96 -5.56 -2.20
CA MET A 23 -16.81 -5.07 -2.96
C MET A 23 -17.20 -4.53 -4.34
N LYS A 24 -18.13 -5.18 -5.05
CA LYS A 24 -18.67 -4.71 -6.34
C LYS A 24 -19.53 -3.45 -6.24
N ALA A 25 -19.81 -3.00 -5.03
CA ALA A 25 -20.76 -1.93 -4.79
C ALA A 25 -20.20 -0.69 -4.09
N CYS A 26 -19.03 -0.78 -3.44
CA CYS A 26 -18.11 0.37 -3.32
C CYS A 26 -17.82 1.04 -4.68
N ALA A 27 -18.05 0.24 -5.72
CA ALA A 27 -17.77 0.42 -7.10
C ALA A 27 -18.93 1.11 -7.86
N ARG A 28 -20.15 0.60 -7.68
CA ARG A 28 -21.38 1.17 -8.27
C ARG A 28 -22.04 2.12 -7.28
N ASP A 29 -21.66 3.38 -7.34
CA ASP A 29 -22.58 4.53 -7.39
C ASP A 29 -21.79 5.82 -7.14
N TYR A 30 -22.02 6.76 -8.04
CA TYR A 30 -21.50 8.12 -7.99
C TYR A 30 -22.73 9.01 -7.96
N ASN A 31 -23.33 9.22 -6.78
CA ASN A 31 -24.10 10.43 -6.46
C ASN A 31 -24.78 10.38 -5.07
N THR A 32 -24.53 11.46 -4.33
CA THR A 32 -25.48 12.21 -3.49
C THR A 32 -26.20 11.45 -2.37
N PHE A 33 -25.57 11.42 -1.18
CA PHE A 33 -26.33 11.35 0.06
C PHE A 33 -26.49 12.76 0.66
N TYR A 34 -27.77 13.16 0.75
CA TYR A 34 -28.38 14.26 1.50
C TYR A 34 -28.23 15.74 1.09
N ALA A 35 -29.41 16.35 0.95
CA ALA A 35 -29.65 17.78 0.93
C ALA A 35 -30.74 18.21 1.94
N GLN A 36 -31.05 17.42 3.00
CA GLN A 36 -32.27 17.66 3.79
C GLN A 36 -32.18 17.55 5.33
N ASN A 37 -31.02 17.27 5.94
CA ASN A 37 -30.93 17.17 7.41
C ASN A 37 -29.90 18.14 8.01
N SER A 38 -30.20 18.66 9.20
CA SER A 38 -29.34 19.58 9.98
C SER A 38 -28.17 18.89 10.69
N GLU A 39 -28.00 17.59 10.50
CA GLU A 39 -26.96 16.78 11.13
C GLU A 39 -25.61 16.95 10.43
N SER A 40 -24.51 16.91 11.19
CA SER A 40 -23.16 16.96 10.61
C SER A 40 -22.90 15.73 9.71
N GLU A 41 -22.06 15.88 8.68
CA GLU A 41 -21.78 14.78 7.74
C GLU A 41 -21.15 13.54 8.39
N LEU A 42 -20.30 13.71 9.40
CA LEU A 42 -19.76 12.58 10.17
C LEU A 42 -20.83 11.85 10.98
N GLU A 43 -21.84 12.56 11.49
CA GLU A 43 -22.92 11.92 12.23
C GLU A 43 -23.78 11.06 11.31
N GLN A 44 -24.09 11.56 10.11
CA GLN A 44 -24.80 10.80 9.10
C GLN A 44 -24.00 9.57 8.67
N LEU A 45 -22.68 9.72 8.46
CA LEU A 45 -21.79 8.61 8.14
C LEU A 45 -21.75 7.57 9.29
N GLY A 46 -21.60 8.01 10.54
CA GLY A 46 -21.62 7.14 11.73
C GLY A 46 -22.91 6.33 11.86
N LYS A 47 -24.06 6.96 11.61
CA LYS A 47 -25.38 6.28 11.56
C LYS A 47 -25.46 5.28 10.42
N SER A 48 -24.86 5.56 9.27
CA SER A 48 -24.83 4.61 8.15
C SER A 48 -24.10 3.33 8.53
N PHE A 49 -23.01 3.39 9.30
CA PHE A 49 -22.31 2.20 9.78
C PHE A 49 -23.13 1.31 10.74
N GLN A 50 -24.20 1.83 11.34
CA GLN A 50 -25.14 1.00 12.12
C GLN A 50 -25.99 0.09 11.23
N ASN A 51 -26.16 0.46 9.96
CA ASN A 51 -27.00 -0.23 8.99
C ASN A 51 -26.17 -1.09 8.02
N TYR A 52 -25.01 -1.57 8.48
CA TYR A 52 -24.08 -2.40 7.72
C TYR A 52 -23.52 -1.79 6.43
N TYR A 53 -23.43 -0.47 6.33
CA TYR A 53 -22.95 0.14 5.11
C TYR A 53 -21.47 -0.18 4.83
N VAL A 54 -21.16 -0.26 3.54
CA VAL A 54 -19.78 -0.35 3.06
C VAL A 54 -19.31 1.03 2.65
N TYR A 55 -18.15 1.42 3.16
CA TYR A 55 -17.53 2.71 2.92
C TYR A 55 -16.12 2.58 2.37
N SER A 56 -15.71 3.50 1.50
CA SER A 56 -14.33 3.68 1.07
C SER A 56 -14.09 5.18 0.88
N ASN A 57 -12.97 5.69 1.39
CA ASN A 57 -12.56 7.09 1.19
C ASN A 57 -11.87 7.32 -0.17
N ILE A 58 -11.79 6.29 -1.02
CA ILE A 58 -11.26 6.39 -2.37
C ILE A 58 -12.14 5.63 -3.36
N VAL A 59 -11.97 5.93 -4.64
CA VAL A 59 -12.70 5.26 -5.73
C VAL A 59 -11.84 4.20 -6.39
N TRP A 60 -12.46 3.16 -6.94
CA TRP A 60 -11.79 2.06 -7.62
C TRP A 60 -12.19 2.01 -9.09
N LYS A 61 -11.23 2.13 -10.01
CA LYS A 61 -11.42 1.94 -11.46
C LYS A 61 -11.95 0.54 -11.74
N ASP A 62 -12.80 0.45 -12.76
CA ASP A 62 -13.45 -0.78 -13.23
C ASP A 62 -14.13 -1.58 -12.13
N ASN A 63 -14.51 -0.89 -11.05
CA ASN A 63 -15.19 -1.47 -9.93
C ASN A 63 -14.42 -2.61 -9.25
N HIS A 64 -13.09 -2.57 -9.29
CA HIS A 64 -12.24 -3.66 -8.86
C HIS A 64 -11.15 -3.18 -7.90
N ARG A 65 -11.22 -3.65 -6.66
CA ARG A 65 -10.28 -3.29 -5.58
C ARG A 65 -8.91 -3.93 -5.78
N LYS A 66 -8.06 -3.25 -6.53
CA LYS A 66 -6.63 -3.51 -6.67
C LYS A 66 -5.87 -2.19 -6.62
N ILE A 67 -4.65 -2.20 -6.09
CA ILE A 67 -3.86 -0.97 -5.88
C ILE A 67 -3.75 -0.16 -7.18
N GLU A 68 -3.53 -0.83 -8.32
CA GLU A 68 -3.45 -0.21 -9.65
C GLU A 68 -4.75 0.47 -10.11
N ASN A 69 -5.88 0.09 -9.52
CA ASN A 69 -7.20 0.64 -9.81
C ASN A 69 -7.61 1.73 -8.83
N ALA A 70 -6.83 2.01 -7.78
CA ALA A 70 -7.15 3.09 -6.86
C ALA A 70 -7.13 4.45 -7.59
N VAL A 71 -8.23 5.19 -7.46
CA VAL A 71 -8.35 6.59 -7.89
C VAL A 71 -8.11 7.45 -6.66
N LEU A 72 -6.97 8.15 -6.65
CA LEU A 72 -6.52 8.96 -5.53
C LEU A 72 -6.68 10.45 -5.81
N GLU A 73 -7.85 10.80 -6.33
CA GLU A 73 -8.25 12.17 -6.69
C GLU A 73 -9.44 12.56 -5.82
N GLU A 74 -9.55 13.84 -5.47
CA GLU A 74 -10.66 14.40 -4.69
C GLU A 74 -10.93 13.69 -3.35
N ILE A 75 -9.87 13.22 -2.67
CA ILE A 75 -9.95 12.60 -1.35
C ILE A 75 -10.21 13.69 -0.32
N ASP A 76 -11.34 13.65 0.36
CA ASP A 76 -11.76 14.65 1.35
C ASP A 76 -11.76 14.12 2.79
N MET A 77 -11.49 12.83 2.94
CA MET A 77 -11.45 12.14 4.23
C MET A 77 -10.35 11.09 4.24
N LEU A 78 -9.63 11.02 5.36
CA LEU A 78 -8.62 9.99 5.61
C LEU A 78 -9.10 9.03 6.68
N ILE A 79 -8.63 7.79 6.61
CA ILE A 79 -8.96 6.74 7.57
C ILE A 79 -7.67 6.18 8.12
N ILE A 80 -7.57 6.12 9.44
CA ILE A 80 -6.47 5.48 10.17
C ILE A 80 -7.04 4.35 11.04
N ASP A 81 -6.37 3.21 11.10
CA ASP A 81 -6.75 2.07 11.93
C ASP A 81 -5.85 2.02 13.17
N ILE A 82 -6.45 2.04 14.36
CA ILE A 82 -5.77 1.94 15.65
C ILE A 82 -6.09 0.56 16.21
N ASP A 83 -5.06 -0.27 16.34
CA ASP A 83 -5.20 -1.66 16.82
C ASP A 83 -4.77 -1.84 18.29
N ASN A 84 -3.94 -0.93 18.80
CA ASN A 84 -3.47 -0.91 20.18
C ASN A 84 -2.85 0.45 20.53
N GLY A 85 -2.50 0.66 21.81
CA GLY A 85 -1.65 1.76 22.27
C GLY A 85 -2.35 3.11 22.48
N LEU A 86 -3.56 3.30 21.93
CA LEU A 86 -4.41 4.47 22.18
C LEU A 86 -5.84 4.03 22.51
N THR A 87 -6.47 4.75 23.42
CA THR A 87 -7.90 4.65 23.71
C THR A 87 -8.70 5.61 22.82
N ILE A 88 -10.00 5.35 22.66
CA ILE A 88 -10.91 6.25 21.93
C ILE A 88 -10.91 7.64 22.57
N SER A 89 -10.94 7.71 23.90
CA SER A 89 -10.97 8.97 24.66
C SER A 89 -9.72 9.81 24.41
N GLU A 90 -8.53 9.20 24.46
CA GLU A 90 -7.28 9.90 24.17
C GLU A 90 -7.26 10.47 22.76
N VAL A 91 -7.70 9.71 21.76
CA VAL A 91 -7.77 10.19 20.38
C VAL A 91 -8.74 11.35 20.24
N LEU A 92 -9.95 11.26 20.81
CA LEU A 92 -10.94 12.33 20.74
C LEU A 92 -10.44 13.62 21.42
N CYS A 93 -9.76 13.51 22.56
CA CYS A 93 -9.29 14.66 23.33
C CYS A 93 -8.01 15.31 22.77
N ASN A 94 -7.11 14.53 22.17
CA ASN A 94 -5.79 15.02 21.76
C ASN A 94 -5.72 15.48 20.30
N THR A 95 -6.78 15.26 19.52
CA THR A 95 -6.80 15.66 18.11
C THR A 95 -7.37 17.07 17.97
N PRO A 96 -6.65 18.05 17.38
CA PRO A 96 -7.08 19.45 17.31
C PRO A 96 -8.00 19.77 16.12
N PHE A 97 -8.60 18.76 15.51
CA PHE A 97 -9.49 18.89 14.36
C PHE A 97 -10.61 17.84 14.45
N GLN A 98 -11.64 18.03 13.64
CA GLN A 98 -12.84 17.21 13.61
C GLN A 98 -12.50 15.79 13.17
N ILE A 99 -12.84 14.83 14.04
CA ILE A 99 -12.71 13.41 13.75
C ILE A 99 -13.94 12.64 14.18
N MET A 100 -14.11 11.46 13.58
CA MET A 100 -15.03 10.43 14.07
C MET A 100 -14.24 9.16 14.35
N THR A 101 -14.45 8.53 15.50
CA THR A 101 -13.97 7.17 15.77
C THR A 101 -15.06 6.15 15.46
N LEU A 102 -14.67 4.95 15.05
CA LEU A 102 -15.58 3.84 14.75
C LEU A 102 -14.97 2.54 15.25
N THR A 103 -15.62 1.86 16.19
CA THR A 103 -15.10 0.59 16.73
C THR A 103 -15.08 -0.50 15.66
N THR A 104 -14.07 -1.36 15.70
CA THR A 104 -14.08 -2.60 14.90
C THR A 104 -14.93 -3.68 15.57
N THR A 105 -15.21 -4.77 14.87
CA THR A 105 -15.90 -5.94 15.45
C THR A 105 -15.09 -6.65 16.54
N SER A 106 -13.77 -6.41 16.61
CA SER A 106 -12.85 -7.01 17.57
C SER A 106 -12.50 -6.07 18.72
N HIS A 107 -13.21 -4.95 18.84
CA HIS A 107 -13.01 -3.98 19.92
C HIS A 107 -13.50 -4.54 21.26
N THR A 108 -12.69 -4.41 22.31
CA THR A 108 -13.09 -4.55 23.71
C THR A 108 -12.55 -3.38 24.51
N GLU A 109 -13.01 -3.23 25.76
CA GLU A 109 -12.48 -2.19 26.66
C GLU A 109 -11.00 -2.45 27.03
N GLU A 110 -10.54 -3.71 27.05
CA GLU A 110 -9.11 -4.01 27.24
C GLU A 110 -8.28 -3.89 25.94
N HIS A 111 -8.94 -4.00 24.79
CA HIS A 111 -8.31 -4.02 23.47
C HIS A 111 -9.00 -3.01 22.55
N HIS A 112 -8.57 -1.76 22.66
CA HIS A 112 -9.12 -0.67 21.88
C HIS A 112 -8.72 -0.77 20.40
N LYS A 113 -9.60 -1.39 19.62
CA LYS A 113 -9.51 -1.48 18.16
C LYS A 113 -10.55 -0.62 17.48
N PHE A 114 -10.15 0.46 16.82
CA PHE A 114 -11.07 1.40 16.20
C PHE A 114 -10.40 2.15 15.05
N ARG A 115 -11.24 2.69 14.16
CA ARG A 115 -10.80 3.54 13.06
C ARG A 115 -11.04 5.00 13.39
N VAL A 116 -10.16 5.87 12.91
CA VAL A 116 -10.27 7.32 13.00
C VAL A 116 -10.51 7.86 11.61
N PHE A 117 -11.63 8.53 11.42
CA PHE A 117 -12.00 9.24 10.20
C PHE A 117 -11.65 10.70 10.40
N ILE A 118 -10.85 11.24 9.50
CA ILE A 118 -10.29 12.59 9.57
C ILE A 118 -10.82 13.37 8.38
N LEU A 119 -11.57 14.44 8.65
CA LEU A 119 -12.04 15.33 7.59
C LEU A 119 -10.93 16.29 7.17
N LEU A 120 -10.79 16.48 5.87
CA LEU A 120 -9.87 17.44 5.28
C LEU A 120 -10.58 18.75 4.98
N GLU A 121 -9.89 19.87 5.22
CA GLU A 121 -10.42 21.20 4.90
C GLU A 121 -10.60 21.40 3.38
N GLU A 122 -9.73 20.77 2.58
CA GLU A 122 -9.79 20.73 1.13
C GLU A 122 -9.55 19.30 0.61
N PRO A 123 -10.26 18.85 -0.46
CA PRO A 123 -9.95 17.59 -1.10
C PRO A 123 -8.52 17.57 -1.65
N ILE A 124 -7.87 16.42 -1.54
CA ILE A 124 -6.51 16.22 -2.02
C ILE A 124 -6.43 15.22 -3.15
N SER A 125 -5.37 15.37 -3.96
CA SER A 125 -4.99 14.42 -4.99
C SER A 125 -3.56 13.94 -4.79
N LEU A 126 -3.39 12.62 -4.92
CA LEU A 126 -2.12 11.90 -4.75
C LEU A 126 -1.80 11.13 -6.03
N LYS A 127 -0.52 11.05 -6.37
CA LYS A 127 -0.09 10.42 -7.62
C LYS A 127 -0.25 8.90 -7.61
N ASP A 128 0.07 8.26 -6.49
CA ASP A 128 0.12 6.81 -6.35
C ASP A 128 0.02 6.37 -4.87
N ASN A 129 0.01 5.05 -4.66
CA ASN A 129 -0.02 4.44 -3.33
C ASN A 129 1.19 4.80 -2.45
N ILE A 130 2.34 5.20 -3.03
CA ILE A 130 3.51 5.60 -2.25
C ILE A 130 3.21 6.93 -1.56
N GLU A 131 2.67 7.91 -2.30
CA GLU A 131 2.25 9.19 -1.72
C GLU A 131 1.16 9.02 -0.66
N TYR A 132 0.16 8.15 -0.91
CA TYR A 132 -0.89 7.84 0.07
C TYR A 132 -0.31 7.29 1.38
N ARG A 133 0.58 6.30 1.26
CA ARG A 133 1.21 5.68 2.42
C ARG A 133 2.09 6.66 3.20
N GLU A 134 2.89 7.48 2.52
CA GLU A 134 3.74 8.46 3.21
C GLU A 134 2.91 9.55 3.90
N LEU A 135 1.78 9.97 3.33
CA LEU A 135 0.86 10.89 3.99
C LEU A 135 0.28 10.30 5.27
N LEU A 136 -0.23 9.06 5.23
CA LEU A 136 -0.79 8.42 6.42
C LEU A 136 0.26 8.20 7.52
N LYS A 137 1.51 7.88 7.18
CA LYS A 137 2.61 7.80 8.14
C LYS A 137 2.89 9.13 8.84
N LEU A 138 2.87 10.25 8.11
CA LEU A 138 3.10 11.56 8.69
C LEU A 138 1.97 11.96 9.64
N ILE A 139 0.72 11.66 9.27
CA ILE A 139 -0.45 11.89 10.13
C ILE A 139 -0.37 11.01 11.39
N ASP A 140 -0.07 9.72 11.24
CA ASP A 140 0.14 8.78 12.35
C ASP A 140 1.25 9.24 13.31
N SER A 141 2.40 9.64 12.75
CA SER A 141 3.50 10.16 13.55
C SER A 141 3.15 11.45 14.29
N LYS A 142 2.37 12.35 13.67
CA LYS A 142 2.08 13.68 14.21
C LYS A 142 0.95 13.67 15.24
N TYR A 143 -0.08 12.85 15.04
CA TYR A 143 -1.31 12.91 15.83
C TYR A 143 -1.60 11.62 16.62
N PHE A 144 -0.98 10.50 16.27
CA PHE A 144 -1.28 9.18 16.85
C PHE A 144 -0.05 8.46 17.40
N ASN A 145 1.05 9.18 17.62
CA ASN A 145 2.28 8.66 18.23
C ASN A 145 2.81 7.35 17.58
N SER A 146 2.61 7.19 16.28
CA SER A 146 2.99 5.97 15.54
C SER A 146 2.34 4.67 16.03
N GLN A 147 1.14 4.74 16.62
CA GLN A 147 0.41 3.60 17.17
C GLN A 147 -0.58 2.97 16.17
N SER A 148 -0.69 3.50 14.95
CA SER A 148 -1.59 2.96 13.94
C SER A 148 -1.08 1.64 13.33
N ASP A 149 -2.00 0.79 12.86
CA ASP A 149 -1.64 -0.39 12.08
C ASP A 149 -1.07 0.04 10.72
N LYS A 150 0.24 -0.16 10.56
CA LYS A 150 0.98 0.20 9.35
C LYS A 150 0.49 -0.54 8.11
N ALA A 151 -0.12 -1.71 8.26
CA ALA A 151 -0.69 -2.44 7.13
C ALA A 151 -1.88 -1.70 6.53
N CYS A 152 -2.59 -0.88 7.31
CA CYS A 152 -3.71 -0.07 6.88
C CYS A 152 -3.29 1.20 6.11
N PHE A 153 -1.99 1.50 6.02
CA PHE A 153 -1.51 2.57 5.14
C PHE A 153 -1.48 2.17 3.66
N GLU A 154 -1.73 0.90 3.35
CA GLU A 154 -1.91 0.46 1.98
C GLU A 154 -3.32 0.81 1.50
N VAL A 155 -3.37 1.45 0.33
CA VAL A 155 -4.64 1.90 -0.25
C VAL A 155 -5.64 0.74 -0.45
N GLY A 156 -5.16 -0.48 -0.68
CA GLY A 156 -5.97 -1.70 -0.79
C GLY A 156 -6.88 -1.98 0.42
N ARG A 157 -6.58 -1.37 1.57
CA ARG A 157 -7.31 -1.51 2.84
C ARG A 157 -8.20 -0.31 3.18
N ALA A 158 -8.30 0.67 2.29
CA ALA A 158 -9.15 1.84 2.41
C ALA A 158 -10.66 1.53 2.23
N PHE A 159 -11.16 0.46 2.88
CA PHE A 159 -12.56 0.04 2.82
C PHE A 159 -13.02 -0.43 4.19
N ILE A 160 -14.30 -0.20 4.51
CA ILE A 160 -14.86 -0.49 5.84
C ILE A 160 -16.21 -1.18 5.66
N THR A 161 -16.39 -2.28 6.39
CA THR A 161 -17.66 -3.01 6.52
C THR A 161 -17.87 -3.31 7.99
N THR A 162 -18.92 -2.79 8.60
CA THR A 162 -19.30 -3.12 9.98
C THR A 162 -20.79 -2.87 10.16
N GLY A 163 -21.47 -3.66 11.01
CA GLY A 163 -22.88 -3.44 11.33
C GLY A 163 -23.22 -3.52 12.81
N SER A 164 -22.24 -3.24 13.65
CA SER A 164 -22.42 -3.10 15.10
C SER A 164 -21.37 -2.18 15.71
N ALA A 165 -20.72 -1.36 14.89
CA ALA A 165 -19.68 -0.46 15.37
C ALA A 165 -20.29 0.69 16.14
N LYS A 166 -19.72 1.07 17.28
CA LYS A 166 -20.07 2.33 17.94
C LYS A 166 -19.22 3.44 17.32
N TYR A 167 -19.79 4.62 17.13
CA TYR A 167 -19.06 5.80 16.68
C TYR A 167 -19.11 6.91 17.71
N GLN A 168 -18.09 7.77 17.72
CA GLN A 168 -18.02 8.98 18.54
C GLN A 168 -17.37 10.11 17.75
N ILE A 169 -17.73 11.36 18.03
CA ILE A 169 -17.21 12.57 17.37
C ILE A 169 -16.69 13.50 18.48
N ASN A 170 -15.54 14.14 18.28
CA ASN A 170 -14.89 14.96 19.31
C ASN A 170 -15.49 16.37 19.50
N GLY A 171 -16.54 16.73 18.75
CA GLY A 171 -17.23 18.03 18.87
C GLY A 171 -16.46 19.23 18.32
N ILE A 172 -15.24 19.04 17.83
CA ILE A 172 -14.42 20.06 17.16
C ILE A 172 -15.00 20.32 15.76
N LYS A 173 -14.94 21.57 15.28
CA LYS A 173 -15.50 21.96 13.97
C LYS A 173 -14.43 22.18 12.90
N GLU A 174 -13.22 22.49 13.32
CA GLU A 174 -12.06 22.73 12.48
C GLU A 174 -11.68 21.45 11.75
N MET A 175 -11.55 21.49 10.43
CA MET A 175 -11.08 20.35 9.63
C MET A 175 -9.55 20.36 9.55
N LEU A 176 -8.95 19.24 9.13
CA LEU A 176 -7.50 19.16 8.97
C LEU A 176 -7.05 19.90 7.71
N ASP A 177 -6.31 21.00 7.86
CA ASP A 177 -5.42 21.51 6.81
C ASP A 177 -4.21 20.57 6.68
N CYS A 178 -4.20 19.75 5.63
CA CYS A 178 -3.10 18.84 5.37
C CYS A 178 -2.08 19.37 4.35
N SER A 179 -2.13 20.65 3.97
CA SER A 179 -1.30 21.23 2.89
C SER A 179 0.21 21.05 3.13
N VAL A 180 0.67 21.27 4.36
CA VAL A 180 2.08 21.09 4.76
C VAL A 180 2.46 19.60 4.74
N LEU A 181 1.65 18.75 5.38
CA LEU A 181 1.89 17.30 5.45
C LEU A 181 1.88 16.66 4.05
N LEU A 182 1.02 17.15 3.15
CA LEU A 182 0.94 16.70 1.77
C LEU A 182 2.24 17.01 0.99
N LYS A 183 2.82 18.19 1.19
CA LYS A 183 4.11 18.55 0.58
C LYS A 183 5.22 17.63 1.08
N GLU A 184 5.29 17.41 2.39
CA GLU A 184 6.27 16.50 3.01
C GLU A 184 6.09 15.06 2.52
N ALA A 185 4.86 14.56 2.45
CA ALA A 185 4.54 13.23 1.94
C ALA A 185 5.03 13.04 0.50
N LYS A 186 4.82 14.04 -0.36
CA LYS A 186 5.29 14.02 -1.76
C LYS A 186 6.81 13.99 -1.86
N ILE A 187 7.52 14.71 -1.00
CA ILE A 187 8.99 14.67 -0.92
C ILE A 187 9.48 13.29 -0.47
N SER A 188 8.90 12.76 0.61
CA SER A 188 9.24 11.42 1.13
C SER A 188 8.97 10.33 0.09
N ALA A 189 7.84 10.41 -0.60
CA ALA A 189 7.48 9.48 -1.67
C ALA A 189 8.45 9.57 -2.86
N LEU A 190 8.94 10.76 -3.23
CA LEU A 190 10.00 10.90 -4.23
C LEU A 190 11.28 10.18 -3.79
N GLY A 191 11.69 10.34 -2.52
CA GLY A 191 12.83 9.62 -1.94
C GLY A 191 12.69 8.11 -2.03
N GLU A 192 11.52 7.57 -1.69
CA GLU A 192 11.24 6.13 -1.81
C GLU A 192 11.27 5.63 -3.25
N ARG A 193 10.72 6.41 -4.20
CA ARG A 193 10.80 6.08 -5.63
C ARG A 193 12.25 6.04 -6.10
N LEU A 194 13.09 6.99 -5.69
CA LEU A 194 14.51 7.00 -6.05
C LEU A 194 15.27 5.80 -5.48
N LYS A 195 14.96 5.36 -4.25
CA LYS A 195 15.54 4.12 -3.67
C LYS A 195 15.12 2.86 -4.44
N SER A 196 13.91 2.85 -4.99
CA SER A 196 13.39 1.73 -5.78
C SER A 196 13.93 1.69 -7.21
N GLN A 197 14.52 2.78 -7.71
CA GLN A 197 15.13 2.78 -9.04
C GLN A 197 16.43 1.96 -9.05
N PRO A 198 16.66 1.13 -10.10
CA PRO A 198 17.86 0.30 -10.23
C PRO A 198 19.19 1.07 -10.17
N LEU A 199 19.14 2.39 -10.42
CA LEU A 199 20.31 3.28 -10.45
C LEU A 199 21.13 3.29 -9.16
N PHE A 200 20.53 2.98 -8.00
CA PHE A 200 21.23 3.00 -6.71
C PHE A 200 21.52 1.63 -6.10
N ASN A 201 21.00 0.53 -6.67
CA ASN A 201 21.13 -0.78 -6.02
C ASN A 201 22.35 -1.59 -6.44
N HIS A 202 23.04 -1.33 -7.56
CA HIS A 202 24.25 -2.09 -7.92
C HIS A 202 25.20 -1.35 -8.86
N ILE A 203 25.76 -0.23 -8.42
CA ILE A 203 27.12 0.10 -8.84
C ILE A 203 27.99 -0.15 -7.62
N SER A 204 28.39 -1.42 -7.43
CA SER A 204 29.68 -1.61 -6.79
C SER A 204 30.66 -0.87 -7.68
N THR A 205 31.24 0.24 -7.19
CA THR A 205 32.33 0.93 -7.88
C THR A 205 33.56 0.02 -8.03
N LYS A 206 33.56 -1.11 -7.31
CA LYS A 206 34.51 -2.19 -7.46
C LYS A 206 34.08 -3.04 -8.65
N GLU A 207 34.71 -2.80 -9.79
CA GLU A 207 34.64 -3.72 -10.93
C GLU A 207 35.29 -5.05 -10.53
N PHE A 208 34.50 -6.13 -10.53
CA PHE A 208 35.01 -7.47 -10.34
C PHE A 208 35.35 -8.08 -11.70
N THR A 209 36.39 -8.91 -11.77
CA THR A 209 36.65 -9.76 -12.95
C THR A 209 35.78 -11.02 -12.88
N ILE A 210 35.60 -11.69 -14.03
CA ILE A 210 34.93 -13.00 -14.10
C ILE A 210 35.51 -13.97 -13.05
N GLU A 211 36.84 -14.04 -12.96
CA GLU A 211 37.54 -14.94 -12.03
C GLU A 211 37.26 -14.60 -10.56
N GLN A 212 37.11 -13.33 -10.21
CA GLN A 212 36.74 -12.94 -8.85
C GLN A 212 35.28 -13.31 -8.52
N VAL A 213 34.36 -13.15 -9.47
CA VAL A 213 32.95 -13.54 -9.28
C VAL A 213 32.82 -15.06 -9.15
N LYS A 214 33.63 -15.86 -9.87
CA LYS A 214 33.69 -17.33 -9.68
C LYS A 214 34.05 -17.74 -8.25
N GLN A 215 34.77 -16.88 -7.51
CA GLN A 215 35.15 -17.18 -6.13
C GLN A 215 34.03 -16.93 -5.11
N PHE A 216 32.92 -16.31 -5.51
CA PHE A 216 31.82 -16.01 -4.58
C PHE A 216 31.20 -17.32 -4.06
N PRO A 217 31.02 -17.50 -2.74
CA PRO A 217 30.49 -18.74 -2.16
C PRO A 217 29.19 -19.18 -2.82
N LYS A 218 28.26 -18.23 -2.99
CA LYS A 218 26.96 -18.47 -3.63
C LYS A 218 27.08 -18.92 -5.08
N VAL A 219 28.07 -18.45 -5.83
CA VAL A 219 28.29 -18.89 -7.22
C VAL A 219 28.81 -20.33 -7.21
N LYS A 220 29.74 -20.67 -6.32
CA LYS A 220 30.23 -22.05 -6.15
C LYS A 220 29.10 -23.00 -5.76
N ASP A 221 28.23 -22.61 -4.84
CA ASP A 221 27.07 -23.41 -4.42
C ASP A 221 26.11 -23.66 -5.59
N LEU A 222 25.81 -22.62 -6.38
CA LEU A 222 24.95 -22.73 -7.55
C LEU A 222 25.56 -23.62 -8.62
N VAL A 223 26.86 -23.53 -8.86
CA VAL A 223 27.58 -24.39 -9.81
C VAL A 223 27.59 -25.84 -9.33
N GLY A 224 27.81 -26.08 -8.03
CA GLY A 224 27.73 -27.42 -7.44
C GLY A 224 26.33 -28.04 -7.51
N SER A 225 25.29 -27.24 -7.74
CA SER A 225 23.91 -27.71 -7.95
C SER A 225 23.60 -28.14 -9.38
N PHE A 226 24.55 -28.01 -10.31
CA PHE A 226 24.39 -28.44 -11.70
C PHE A 226 24.49 -29.98 -11.81
N GLY A 227 23.39 -30.69 -11.51
CA GLY A 227 23.24 -32.15 -11.75
C GLY A 227 22.83 -32.51 -13.20
N GLU A 228 22.09 -33.60 -13.41
CA GLU A 228 21.65 -34.04 -14.77
C GLU A 228 20.30 -33.43 -15.24
N GLN A 229 19.80 -32.37 -14.60
CA GLN A 229 18.47 -31.80 -14.87
C GLN A 229 18.53 -30.30 -15.23
N ASN A 230 17.49 -29.80 -15.90
CA ASN A 230 17.34 -28.41 -16.36
C ASN A 230 17.88 -27.34 -15.36
N HIS A 231 18.91 -26.61 -15.78
CA HIS A 231 19.66 -25.67 -14.94
C HIS A 231 19.18 -24.22 -15.00
N TYR A 232 17.95 -23.99 -15.47
CA TYR A 232 17.43 -22.65 -15.74
C TYR A 232 17.54 -21.73 -14.52
N ARG A 233 17.07 -22.18 -13.36
CA ARG A 233 17.03 -21.33 -12.15
C ARG A 233 18.45 -20.96 -11.65
N PRO A 234 19.38 -21.91 -11.49
CA PRO A 234 20.76 -21.60 -11.16
C PRO A 234 21.47 -20.66 -12.16
N VAL A 235 21.27 -20.84 -13.46
CA VAL A 235 21.85 -19.97 -14.51
C VAL A 235 21.37 -18.52 -14.35
N PHE A 236 20.07 -18.31 -14.18
CA PHE A 236 19.52 -16.97 -13.93
C PHE A 236 20.09 -16.35 -12.66
N GLN A 237 20.24 -17.13 -11.59
CA GLN A 237 20.81 -16.64 -10.34
C GLN A 237 22.28 -16.21 -10.51
N ILE A 238 23.09 -16.94 -11.29
CA ILE A 238 24.47 -16.55 -11.61
C ILE A 238 24.51 -15.28 -12.45
N LEU A 239 23.67 -15.14 -13.48
CA LEU A 239 23.57 -13.92 -14.28
C LEU A 239 23.21 -12.71 -13.41
N GLY A 240 22.25 -12.89 -12.49
CA GLY A 240 21.91 -11.87 -11.51
C GLY A 240 23.10 -11.50 -10.62
N ILE A 241 23.83 -12.48 -10.08
CA ILE A 241 25.02 -12.22 -9.25
C ILE A 241 26.11 -11.48 -10.04
N ALA A 242 26.37 -11.87 -11.28
CA ALA A 242 27.33 -11.21 -12.17
C ALA A 242 26.99 -9.73 -12.39
N LYS A 243 25.74 -9.43 -12.74
CA LYS A 243 25.27 -8.05 -12.92
C LYS A 243 25.38 -7.24 -11.63
N LYS A 244 25.06 -7.84 -10.49
CA LYS A 244 25.20 -7.20 -9.16
C LYS A 244 26.66 -6.92 -8.78
N ALA A 245 27.59 -7.71 -9.28
CA ALA A 245 29.03 -7.53 -9.14
C ALA A 245 29.64 -6.56 -10.15
N GLY A 246 28.82 -5.89 -10.98
CA GLY A 246 29.29 -4.89 -11.93
C GLY A 246 29.82 -5.46 -13.25
N LEU A 247 29.66 -6.76 -13.52
CA LEU A 247 30.06 -7.32 -14.82
C LEU A 247 29.23 -6.73 -15.96
N SER A 248 29.89 -6.52 -17.11
CA SER A 248 29.21 -6.19 -18.37
C SER A 248 28.23 -7.30 -18.75
N ASP A 249 27.25 -7.01 -19.62
CA ASP A 249 26.32 -8.04 -20.09
C ASP A 249 27.08 -9.20 -20.77
N GLN A 250 28.13 -8.87 -21.53
CA GLN A 250 29.04 -9.82 -22.17
C GLN A 250 29.77 -10.70 -21.14
N ASP A 251 30.33 -10.09 -20.09
CA ASP A 251 31.08 -10.82 -19.08
C ASP A 251 30.18 -11.70 -18.19
N ALA A 252 28.95 -11.26 -17.94
CA ALA A 252 27.96 -12.08 -17.24
C ALA A 252 27.59 -13.34 -18.05
N VAL A 253 27.44 -13.22 -19.37
CA VAL A 253 27.23 -14.38 -20.24
C VAL A 253 28.47 -15.26 -20.32
N ASN A 254 29.66 -14.67 -20.49
CA ASN A 254 30.92 -15.40 -20.52
C ASN A 254 31.17 -16.16 -19.21
N LEU A 255 30.79 -15.60 -18.05
CA LEU A 255 30.85 -16.28 -16.76
C LEU A 255 30.02 -17.58 -16.79
N VAL A 256 28.75 -17.51 -17.23
CA VAL A 256 27.89 -18.70 -17.32
C VAL A 256 28.44 -19.73 -18.30
N MET A 257 28.87 -19.29 -19.48
CA MET A 257 29.43 -20.18 -20.50
C MET A 257 30.72 -20.86 -20.03
N SER A 258 31.51 -20.20 -19.16
CA SER A 258 32.76 -20.78 -18.62
C SER A 258 32.56 -22.01 -17.74
N TYR A 259 31.33 -22.27 -17.27
CA TYR A 259 30.99 -23.47 -16.51
C TYR A 259 30.59 -24.67 -17.38
N ASN A 260 30.46 -24.50 -18.70
CA ASN A 260 30.17 -25.55 -19.67
C ASN A 260 29.00 -26.48 -19.26
N ILE A 261 27.87 -25.89 -18.88
CA ILE A 261 26.72 -26.54 -18.21
C ILE A 261 25.81 -27.30 -19.20
N GLY A 262 26.32 -27.70 -20.37
CA GLY A 262 25.55 -28.36 -21.44
C GLY A 262 24.89 -27.43 -22.47
N GLY A 263 24.31 -28.04 -23.51
CA GLY A 263 23.96 -27.36 -24.78
C GLY A 263 22.89 -26.26 -24.69
N GLU A 264 22.00 -26.29 -23.70
CA GLU A 264 20.96 -25.26 -23.54
C GLU A 264 21.50 -23.90 -23.02
N TYR A 265 22.74 -23.86 -22.53
CA TYR A 265 23.42 -22.63 -22.09
C TYR A 265 24.75 -22.39 -22.80
N SER A 266 24.96 -23.03 -23.96
CA SER A 266 26.07 -22.68 -24.87
C SER A 266 25.67 -21.63 -25.91
N ASP A 267 24.39 -21.26 -26.02
CA ASP A 267 23.95 -20.19 -26.91
C ASP A 267 24.13 -18.81 -26.26
N PHE A 268 25.16 -18.11 -26.73
CA PHE A 268 25.49 -16.76 -26.32
C PHE A 268 24.32 -15.77 -26.50
N ASN A 269 23.60 -15.85 -27.62
CA ASN A 269 22.53 -14.90 -27.94
C ASN A 269 21.31 -15.10 -27.05
N ASP A 270 20.99 -16.36 -26.72
CA ASP A 270 19.92 -16.66 -25.78
C ASP A 270 20.25 -16.17 -24.36
N LEU A 271 21.48 -16.43 -23.88
CA LEU A 271 21.95 -15.90 -22.59
C LEU A 271 21.96 -14.37 -22.56
N MET A 272 22.35 -13.70 -23.66
CA MET A 272 22.29 -12.24 -23.76
C MET A 272 20.85 -11.70 -23.64
N LYS A 273 19.87 -12.37 -24.24
CA LYS A 273 18.45 -12.01 -24.06
C LYS A 273 18.02 -12.16 -22.60
N LYS A 274 18.48 -13.22 -21.92
CA LYS A 274 18.18 -13.48 -20.50
C LYS A 274 18.84 -12.45 -19.58
N VAL A 275 20.10 -12.07 -19.83
CA VAL A 275 20.81 -11.02 -19.07
C VAL A 275 20.12 -9.67 -19.17
N LYS A 276 19.63 -9.29 -20.36
CA LYS A 276 18.93 -8.00 -20.56
C LYS A 276 17.65 -7.87 -19.73
N ARG A 277 17.08 -8.97 -19.23
CA ARG A 277 15.91 -8.95 -18.32
C ARG A 277 16.25 -8.52 -16.89
N TYR A 278 17.53 -8.38 -16.55
CA TYR A 278 18.01 -7.86 -15.27
C TYR A 278 18.25 -6.34 -15.24
N ARG A 279 17.93 -5.63 -16.33
CA ARG A 279 17.89 -4.16 -16.39
C ARG A 279 16.58 -3.65 -15.82
#